data_AF-A0A7K6BCQ1-F1
#
_entry.id   AF-A0A7K6BCQ1-F1
#
_cell.length_a   1.000
_cell.length_b   1.000
_cell.length_c   1.000
_cell.angle_alpha   90.00
_cell.angle_beta   90.00
_cell.angle_gamma   90.00
#
_symmetry.space_group_name_H-M   'P 1'
#
loop_
_entity.id
_entity.type
_entity.pdbx_description
1 polymer ?
#
loop_
_entity_poly.entity_id
_entity_poly.type
_entity_poly.pdbx_seq_one_letter_code
_entity_poly.pdbx_strand_id
1 'polypeptide(L)'
;NTYRLEPQNKFRDYLVRDKAQAILMNNLQQAKYDGVSSPSLCASISEEILKAVKELNFDRYKYVVTVLIVEKAGQAMNVSKKCVWDVQRDTWVSAQCETETFIALALVMACYYD
;
A
#
# COMPACT_ATOMS: atom_id res chain seq x y z
N ASN A 1 16.02 -32.12 7.32
CA ASN A 1 15.68 -31.05 8.28
C ASN A 1 16.16 -29.70 7.77
N THR A 2 15.31 -28.99 7.03
CA THR A 2 15.59 -27.67 6.42
C THR A 2 14.70 -26.56 7.01
N TYR A 3 14.17 -26.75 8.22
CA TYR A 3 13.47 -25.68 8.93
C TYR A 3 14.49 -24.60 9.34
N ARG A 4 14.25 -23.36 8.94
CA ARG A 4 15.10 -22.20 9.24
C ARG A 4 14.29 -21.19 10.03
N LEU A 5 14.87 -20.70 11.13
CA LEU A 5 14.24 -19.70 11.99
C LEU A 5 14.26 -18.31 11.34
N GLU A 6 15.36 -17.95 10.68
CA GLU A 6 15.53 -16.63 10.07
C GLU A 6 15.07 -16.59 8.60
N PRO A 7 14.35 -15.53 8.18
CA PRO A 7 13.96 -15.35 6.78
C PRO A 7 15.18 -14.98 5.93
N GLN A 8 15.24 -15.51 4.72
CA GLN A 8 16.29 -15.21 3.75
C GLN A 8 16.02 -13.87 3.08
N ASN A 9 14.75 -13.57 2.76
CA ASN A 9 14.31 -12.30 2.22
C ASN A 9 13.42 -11.57 3.23
N LYS A 10 14.05 -10.77 4.10
CA LYS A 10 13.37 -9.89 5.05
C LYS A 10 12.59 -8.81 4.31
N PHE A 11 11.44 -8.41 4.88
CA PHE A 11 10.67 -7.30 4.36
C PHE A 11 11.52 -6.02 4.29
N ARG A 12 11.39 -5.28 3.18
CA ARG A 12 12.12 -4.04 2.94
C ARG A 12 11.14 -2.93 2.61
N ASP A 13 10.87 -2.09 3.60
CA ASP A 13 9.90 -0.99 3.52
C ASP A 13 10.11 -0.10 2.31
N TYR A 14 11.37 0.24 1.99
CA TYR A 14 11.70 1.14 0.88
C TYR A 14 11.33 0.55 -0.49
N LEU A 15 11.55 -0.75 -0.72
CA LEU A 15 11.18 -1.40 -1.98
C LEU A 15 9.67 -1.41 -2.19
N VAL A 16 8.92 -1.68 -1.11
CA VAL A 16 7.45 -1.65 -1.14
C VAL A 16 6.94 -0.24 -1.35
N ARG A 17 7.54 0.76 -0.67
CA ARG A 17 7.21 2.18 -0.85
C ARG A 17 7.41 2.61 -2.29
N ASP A 18 8.59 2.34 -2.86
CA ASP A 18 8.94 2.75 -4.21
C ASP A 18 8.01 2.11 -5.25
N LYS A 19 7.69 0.82 -5.08
CA LYS A 19 6.73 0.12 -5.94
C LYS A 19 5.32 0.71 -5.82
N ALA A 20 4.81 0.90 -4.61
CA ALA A 20 3.49 1.49 -4.40
C ALA A 20 3.42 2.93 -4.94
N GLN A 21 4.47 3.73 -4.73
CA GLN A 21 4.58 5.09 -5.24
C GLN A 21 4.59 5.12 -6.77
N ALA A 22 5.36 4.24 -7.43
CA ALA A 22 5.41 4.16 -8.88
C ALA A 22 4.04 3.78 -9.47
N ILE A 23 3.34 2.80 -8.86
CA ILE A 23 2.00 2.38 -9.31
C ILE A 23 0.99 3.52 -9.15
N LEU A 24 1.01 4.24 -8.02
CA LEU A 24 0.15 5.40 -7.81
C LEU A 24 0.41 6.50 -8.84
N MET A 25 1.67 6.85 -9.09
CA MET A 25 2.02 7.87 -10.08
C MET A 25 1.59 7.45 -11.49
N ASN A 26 1.89 6.22 -11.90
CA ASN A 26 1.55 5.73 -13.25
C ASN A 26 0.05 5.72 -13.52
N ASN A 27 -0.76 5.34 -12.53
CA ASN A 27 -2.21 5.26 -12.70
C ASN A 27 -2.92 6.61 -12.51
N LEU A 28 -2.42 7.48 -11.62
CA LEU A 28 -3.20 8.62 -11.12
C LEU A 28 -2.64 9.99 -11.48
N GLN A 29 -1.39 10.11 -11.96
CA GLN A 29 -0.76 11.43 -12.17
C GLN A 29 -1.53 12.35 -13.13
N GLN A 30 -2.26 11.79 -14.10
CA GLN A 30 -3.06 12.54 -15.06
C GLN A 30 -4.58 12.32 -14.89
N ALA A 31 -4.98 11.58 -13.86
CA ALA A 31 -6.39 11.32 -13.59
C ALA A 31 -7.07 12.54 -12.96
N LYS A 32 -8.36 12.71 -13.24
CA LYS A 32 -9.23 13.65 -12.52
C LYS A 32 -10.15 12.87 -11.60
N TYR A 33 -10.54 13.48 -10.51
CA TYR A 33 -11.48 12.87 -9.58
C TYR A 33 -12.83 12.62 -10.26
N ASP A 34 -13.35 11.40 -10.09
CA ASP A 34 -14.70 11.03 -10.46
C ASP A 34 -15.26 10.09 -9.38
N GLY A 35 -16.31 10.52 -8.67
CA GLY A 35 -16.92 9.75 -7.59
C GLY A 35 -17.52 8.42 -8.04
N VAL A 36 -17.86 8.26 -9.32
CA VAL A 36 -18.45 7.02 -9.85
C VAL A 36 -17.38 5.96 -10.12
N SER A 37 -16.26 6.34 -10.74
CA SER A 37 -15.16 5.42 -11.06
C SER A 37 -14.12 5.27 -9.94
N SER A 38 -14.07 6.18 -8.97
CA SER A 38 -13.08 6.11 -7.87
C SER A 38 -13.08 4.79 -7.09
N PRO A 39 -14.23 4.16 -6.74
CA PRO A 39 -14.21 2.88 -6.03
C PRO A 39 -13.59 1.73 -6.84
N SER A 40 -13.88 1.64 -8.15
CA SER A 40 -13.30 0.60 -9.00
C SER A 40 -11.81 0.85 -9.26
N LEU A 41 -11.41 2.11 -9.36
CA LEU A 41 -10.02 2.53 -9.46
C LEU A 41 -9.22 2.17 -8.20
N CYS A 42 -9.76 2.46 -7.01
CA CYS A 42 -9.18 2.03 -5.74
C CYS A 42 -8.97 0.52 -5.68
N ALA A 43 -9.98 -0.26 -6.07
CA ALA A 43 -9.90 -1.72 -6.09
C ALA A 43 -8.79 -2.20 -7.05
N SER A 44 -8.76 -1.68 -8.28
CA SER A 44 -7.77 -2.04 -9.29
C SER A 44 -6.34 -1.72 -8.82
N ILE A 45 -6.11 -0.51 -8.29
CA ILE A 45 -4.80 -0.09 -7.80
C ILE A 45 -4.39 -0.93 -6.58
N SER A 46 -5.33 -1.25 -5.68
CA SER A 46 -5.03 -2.08 -4.52
C SER A 46 -4.58 -3.49 -4.90
N GLU A 47 -5.21 -4.09 -5.93
CA GLU A 47 -4.84 -5.41 -6.46
C GLU A 47 -3.48 -5.34 -7.18
N GLU A 48 -3.23 -4.30 -7.95
CA GLU A 48 -1.95 -4.08 -8.65
C GLU A 48 -0.78 -3.95 -7.65
N ILE A 49 -0.96 -3.13 -6.60
CA ILE A 49 0.04 -2.99 -5.52
C ILE A 49 0.22 -4.32 -4.80
N LEU A 50 -0.86 -5.04 -4.47
CA LEU A 50 -0.78 -6.34 -3.80
C LEU A 50 0.02 -7.35 -4.64
N LYS A 51 -0.22 -7.40 -5.94
CA LYS A 51 0.52 -8.26 -6.87
C LYS A 51 1.99 -7.88 -6.93
N ALA A 52 2.31 -6.61 -7.10
CA ALA A 52 3.68 -6.12 -7.16
C ALA A 52 4.46 -6.38 -5.86
N VAL A 53 3.81 -6.27 -4.70
CA VAL A 53 4.43 -6.56 -3.40
C VAL A 53 4.67 -8.07 -3.22
N LYS A 54 3.74 -8.92 -3.68
CA LYS A 54 3.93 -10.37 -3.67
C LYS A 54 5.10 -10.80 -4.56
N GLU A 55 5.31 -10.14 -5.70
CA GLU A 55 6.43 -10.41 -6.61
C GLU A 55 7.81 -10.11 -6.00
N LEU A 56 7.89 -9.29 -4.94
CA LEU A 56 9.14 -9.08 -4.19
C LEU A 56 9.54 -10.30 -3.35
N ASN A 57 8.65 -11.29 -3.20
CA ASN A 57 8.90 -12.58 -2.58
C ASN A 57 9.55 -12.48 -1.18
N PHE A 58 9.07 -11.58 -0.32
CA PHE A 58 9.49 -11.57 1.08
C PHE A 58 8.94 -12.80 1.81
N ASP A 59 9.78 -13.37 2.67
CA ASP A 59 9.46 -14.63 3.33
C ASP A 59 8.45 -14.40 4.45
N ARG A 60 7.39 -15.23 4.48
CA ARG A 60 6.49 -15.39 5.64
C ARG A 60 5.65 -14.17 5.99
N TYR A 61 5.29 -13.37 4.99
CA TYR A 61 4.39 -12.23 5.14
C TYR A 61 3.04 -12.45 4.45
N LYS A 62 1.97 -12.01 5.12
CA LYS A 62 0.66 -11.72 4.53
C LYS A 62 0.54 -10.22 4.36
N TYR A 63 -0.11 -9.80 3.28
CA TYR A 63 -0.24 -8.39 2.95
C TYR A 63 -1.70 -7.94 2.95
N VAL A 64 -1.91 -6.72 3.43
CA VAL A 64 -3.18 -6.00 3.30
C VAL A 64 -2.89 -4.66 2.66
N VAL A 65 -3.52 -4.39 1.52
CA VAL A 65 -3.40 -3.12 0.81
C VAL A 65 -4.72 -2.37 0.95
N THR A 66 -4.65 -1.11 1.35
CA THR A 66 -5.80 -0.20 1.42
C THR A 66 -5.47 1.03 0.59
N VAL A 67 -6.31 1.34 -0.40
CA VAL A 67 -6.18 2.55 -1.21
C VAL A 67 -7.36 3.47 -0.89
N LEU A 68 -7.04 4.74 -0.65
CA LEU A 68 -7.99 5.80 -0.37
C LEU A 68 -7.80 6.91 -1.40
N ILE A 69 -8.86 7.30 -2.09
CA ILE A 69 -8.89 8.48 -2.98
C ILE A 69 -9.88 9.47 -2.38
N VAL A 70 -9.46 10.71 -2.19
CA VAL A 70 -10.29 11.78 -1.58
C VAL A 70 -10.19 13.04 -2.42
N GLU A 71 -11.35 13.54 -2.86
CA GLU A 71 -11.47 14.81 -3.57
C GLU A 71 -10.89 15.99 -2.78
N LYS A 72 -10.25 16.94 -3.45
CA LYS A 72 -9.83 18.22 -2.87
C LYS A 72 -10.94 19.25 -2.98
N ALA A 73 -11.75 19.36 -1.94
CA ALA A 73 -12.81 20.35 -1.80
C ALA A 73 -12.49 21.42 -0.75
N GLY A 74 -11.20 21.63 -0.44
CA GLY A 74 -10.75 22.60 0.58
C GLY A 74 -10.85 22.11 2.03
N GLN A 75 -10.99 20.79 2.24
CA GLN A 75 -11.06 20.16 3.55
C GLN A 75 -9.69 19.66 4.05
N ALA A 76 -9.53 19.59 5.37
CA ALA A 76 -8.43 18.87 6.00
C ALA A 76 -8.78 17.38 6.12
N MET A 77 -7.79 16.51 5.92
CA MET A 77 -7.94 15.06 6.09
C MET A 77 -6.86 14.52 7.03
N ASN A 78 -7.28 13.70 7.99
CA ASN A 78 -6.39 12.91 8.84
C ASN A 78 -6.76 11.43 8.73
N VAL A 79 -5.79 10.59 8.38
CA VAL A 79 -5.97 9.14 8.28
C VAL A 79 -5.21 8.49 9.43
N SER A 80 -5.94 7.76 10.27
CA SER A 80 -5.36 7.02 11.39
C SER A 80 -5.78 5.55 11.31
N LYS A 81 -4.82 4.64 11.53
CA LYS A 81 -5.06 3.20 11.57
C LYS A 81 -4.56 2.66 12.89
N LYS A 82 -5.38 1.85 13.56
CA LYS A 82 -5.03 1.18 14.82
C LYS A 82 -4.93 -0.32 14.58
N CYS A 83 -3.82 -0.92 15.01
CA CYS A 83 -3.55 -2.34 14.86
C CYS A 83 -2.94 -2.89 16.15
N VAL A 84 -3.19 -4.17 16.43
CA VAL A 84 -2.48 -4.95 17.45
C VAL A 84 -1.64 -5.96 16.66
N TRP A 85 -0.33 -5.90 16.81
CA TRP A 85 0.61 -6.63 15.96
C TRP A 85 1.97 -6.83 16.65
N ASP A 86 2.83 -7.68 16.07
CA ASP A 86 4.19 -7.91 16.55
C ASP A 86 5.11 -6.77 16.12
N VAL A 87 5.56 -5.97 17.10
CA VAL A 87 6.43 -4.80 16.88
C VAL A 87 7.80 -5.14 16.25
N GLN A 88 8.24 -6.39 16.32
CA GLN A 88 9.53 -6.82 15.76
C GLN A 88 9.41 -7.32 14.33
N ARG A 89 8.22 -7.78 13.92
CA ARG A 89 8.05 -8.53 12.66
C ARG A 89 7.05 -7.88 11.72
N ASP A 90 5.99 -7.30 12.25
CA ASP A 90 4.93 -6.65 11.48
C ASP A 90 5.33 -5.22 11.16
N THR A 91 4.99 -4.78 9.96
CA THR A 91 5.36 -3.45 9.48
C THR A 91 4.31 -2.91 8.51
N TRP A 92 4.43 -1.63 8.19
CA TRP A 92 3.55 -0.93 7.28
C TRP A 92 4.29 0.14 6.50
N VAL A 93 3.76 0.45 5.33
CA VAL A 93 4.29 1.47 4.44
C VAL A 93 3.13 2.27 3.87
N SER A 94 3.31 3.59 3.80
CA SER A 94 2.44 4.47 3.03
C SER A 94 3.13 4.98 1.77
N ALA A 95 2.33 5.21 0.74
CA ALA A 95 2.69 5.95 -0.46
C ALA A 95 1.53 6.92 -0.80
N GLN A 96 1.86 8.10 -1.32
CA GLN A 96 0.86 9.12 -1.60
C GLN A 96 1.08 9.77 -2.96
N CYS A 97 -0.01 10.06 -3.65
CA CYS A 97 -0.04 10.82 -4.87
C CYS A 97 -1.03 11.97 -4.72
N GLU A 98 -0.59 13.17 -5.07
CA GLU A 98 -1.40 14.37 -4.97
C GLU A 98 -1.59 14.93 -6.38
N THR A 99 -2.86 15.05 -6.80
CA THR A 99 -3.23 15.65 -8.09
C THR A 99 -3.86 17.02 -7.87
N GLU A 100 -4.25 17.70 -8.94
CA GLU A 100 -4.99 18.96 -8.82
C GLU A 100 -6.36 18.78 -8.14
N THR A 101 -7.01 17.63 -8.35
CA THR A 101 -8.43 17.42 -7.96
C THR A 101 -8.63 16.47 -6.78
N PHE A 102 -7.65 15.64 -6.43
CA PHE A 102 -7.77 14.69 -5.30
C PHE A 102 -6.40 14.35 -4.70
N ILE A 103 -6.44 13.68 -3.55
CA ILE A 103 -5.30 13.04 -2.90
C ILE A 103 -5.56 11.54 -2.87
N ALA A 104 -4.57 10.75 -3.29
CA ALA A 104 -4.59 9.30 -3.18
C ALA A 104 -3.54 8.83 -2.17
N LEU A 105 -3.94 7.94 -1.28
CA LEU A 105 -3.11 7.33 -0.26
C LEU A 105 -3.20 5.80 -0.39
N ALA A 106 -2.06 5.14 -0.58
CA ALA A 106 -1.94 3.69 -0.46
C ALA A 106 -1.28 3.34 0.88
N LEU A 107 -1.89 2.40 1.60
CA LEU A 107 -1.38 1.82 2.84
C LEU A 107 -1.17 0.33 2.62
N VAL A 108 0.08 -0.12 2.72
CA VAL A 108 0.45 -1.53 2.67
C VAL A 108 0.84 -1.98 4.07
N MET A 109 0.16 -2.97 4.61
CA MET A 109 0.54 -3.64 5.85
C MET A 109 1.10 -5.01 5.54
N ALA A 110 2.17 -5.38 6.20
CA ALA A 110 2.79 -6.69 6.13
C ALA A 110 2.75 -7.33 7.52
N CYS A 111 1.99 -8.41 7.65
CA CYS A 111 1.86 -9.20 8.86
C CYS A 111 2.64 -10.51 8.70
N TYR A 112 3.60 -10.75 9.56
CA TYR A 112 4.34 -11.99 9.66
C TYR A 112 3.43 -13.09 10.20
N TYR A 113 3.41 -14.26 9.56
CA TYR A 113 2.45 -15.33 9.91
C TYR A 113 3.07 -16.58 10.52
N ASP A 114 4.38 -16.56 10.79
CA ASP A 114 5.16 -17.70 11.30
C ASP A 114 5.71 -17.47 12.72
#